data_AF-A0A9E3RD94-F1
#
_entry.id   AF-A0A9E3RD94-F1
#
_cell.length_a   1.000
_cell.length_b   1.000
_cell.length_c   1.000
_cell.angle_alpha   90.00
_cell.angle_beta   90.00
_cell.angle_gamma   90.00
#
_symmetry.space_group_name_H-M   'P 1'
#
loop_
_entity.id
_entity.type
_entity.pdbx_description
1 polymer ?
#
loop_
_entity_poly.entity_id
_entity_poly.type
_entity_poly.pdbx_seq_one_letter_code
_entity_poly.pdbx_strand_id
1 'polypeptide(L)'
;MKPEKRIAYALVVLVSIFSASCQHEPITVTDIIHIDTTGNGGGGCNIPGGLYASLITDSSATLNWAVVSGAASYDVQYKIAGSATWTAATSTANSLPLTGLNAMTNYEFQVQTVCAEGSSGFSASANFITLAAGDTTPYIPCNPDTAYFQNDVLPIFLTNCAMPGQGCHDAGSHAEGLILDSYDNIMASGKVKPGKPNSSKIYEVITTGEPDDRMPPSPYSPLTADEINLIYTWILQGALNNYCGGGPCDTLSTTFSGTVFPIIQANCIGCHSGNVISGGVDLSDYSKVYTQVVNGKLYGSVNQVPGYVAMPLGTTLSDCDIRKINFWINDGAPNN
;
A
#
# COMPACT_ATOMS: atom_id res chain seq x y z
N MET A 1 -36.68 -55.34 -53.54
CA MET A 1 -36.46 -56.57 -52.74
C MET A 1 -35.73 -56.19 -51.47
N LYS A 2 -36.21 -56.69 -50.33
CA LYS A 2 -35.59 -56.82 -48.99
C LYS A 2 -34.03 -56.79 -48.93
N PRO A 3 -33.38 -56.65 -47.75
CA PRO A 3 -33.69 -55.84 -46.55
C PRO A 3 -32.41 -55.40 -45.74
N GLU A 4 -32.60 -54.93 -44.48
CA GLU A 4 -31.67 -55.06 -43.31
C GLU A 4 -30.47 -54.08 -43.17
N LYS A 5 -29.98 -53.62 -41.99
CA LYS A 5 -30.24 -53.83 -40.55
C LYS A 5 -29.43 -52.78 -39.72
N ARG A 6 -30.08 -52.17 -38.72
CA ARG A 6 -29.75 -52.12 -37.26
C ARG A 6 -28.59 -51.28 -36.64
N ILE A 7 -29.00 -50.51 -35.60
CA ILE A 7 -28.42 -50.35 -34.23
C ILE A 7 -27.26 -49.32 -34.09
N ALA A 8 -27.18 -48.34 -33.16
CA ALA A 8 -27.53 -48.25 -31.72
C ALA A 8 -27.81 -46.79 -31.23
N TYR A 9 -28.89 -46.57 -30.42
CA TYR A 9 -28.98 -46.13 -28.99
C TYR A 9 -28.50 -44.71 -28.62
N ALA A 10 -29.44 -43.78 -28.32
CA ALA A 10 -29.88 -43.27 -26.98
C ALA A 10 -29.16 -41.94 -26.63
N LEU A 11 -29.77 -40.85 -26.15
CA LEU A 11 -30.83 -40.66 -25.17
C LEU A 11 -31.45 -39.25 -25.38
N VAL A 12 -32.78 -39.13 -25.29
CA VAL A 12 -33.54 -37.86 -25.31
C VAL A 12 -33.89 -37.49 -23.87
N VAL A 13 -33.59 -36.26 -23.43
CA VAL A 13 -34.53 -35.38 -22.68
C VAL A 13 -34.05 -33.92 -22.84
N LEU A 14 -34.92 -33.10 -23.46
CA LEU A 14 -34.90 -31.64 -23.51
C LEU A 14 -35.85 -31.13 -22.41
N VAL A 15 -35.39 -30.25 -21.52
CA VAL A 15 -36.27 -29.31 -20.80
C VAL A 15 -35.58 -27.95 -20.70
N SER A 16 -36.36 -26.94 -21.08
CA SER A 16 -36.00 -25.55 -21.35
C SER A 16 -35.90 -24.66 -20.09
N ILE A 17 -35.34 -23.46 -20.31
CA ILE A 17 -35.52 -22.15 -19.63
C ILE A 17 -35.05 -21.98 -18.17
N PHE A 18 -33.97 -21.22 -18.00
CA PHE A 18 -33.70 -20.40 -16.80
C PHE A 18 -33.54 -18.93 -17.22
N SER A 19 -34.54 -18.13 -16.86
CA SER A 19 -34.44 -16.68 -16.67
C SER A 19 -34.66 -16.46 -15.18
N ALA A 20 -33.71 -15.88 -14.46
CA ALA A 20 -33.91 -15.48 -13.06
C ALA A 20 -33.42 -14.05 -12.87
N SER A 21 -34.38 -13.14 -12.86
CA SER A 21 -34.28 -11.76 -12.40
C SER A 21 -34.15 -11.75 -10.88
N CYS A 22 -33.25 -10.93 -10.33
CA CYS A 22 -33.28 -10.58 -8.91
C CYS A 22 -34.46 -9.64 -8.63
N GLN A 23 -35.46 -10.10 -7.87
CA GLN A 23 -36.44 -9.23 -7.24
C GLN A 23 -36.22 -9.27 -5.72
N HIS A 24 -35.97 -8.11 -5.12
CA HIS A 24 -35.99 -7.89 -3.67
C HIS A 24 -37.44 -7.95 -3.18
N GLU A 25 -37.73 -8.77 -2.17
CA GLU A 25 -38.90 -8.59 -1.31
C GLU A 25 -38.53 -7.67 -0.12
N PRO A 26 -39.42 -6.76 0.32
CA PRO A 26 -39.18 -5.95 1.50
C PRO A 26 -39.42 -6.75 2.78
N ILE A 27 -38.40 -6.84 3.63
CA ILE A 27 -38.52 -7.35 5.00
C ILE A 27 -39.46 -6.42 5.77
N THR A 28 -40.52 -6.96 6.38
CA THR A 28 -41.48 -6.20 7.20
C THR A 28 -41.05 -6.19 8.67
N VAL A 29 -41.21 -5.02 9.31
CA VAL A 29 -40.88 -4.77 10.71
C VAL A 29 -41.99 -5.31 11.61
N THR A 30 -41.95 -6.61 11.91
CA THR A 30 -42.70 -7.19 13.05
C THR A 30 -41.94 -8.25 13.84
N ASP A 31 -40.70 -8.61 13.49
CA ASP A 31 -39.88 -9.48 14.34
C ASP A 31 -39.00 -8.66 15.29
N ILE A 32 -39.63 -8.08 16.30
CA ILE A 32 -38.95 -7.57 17.49
C ILE A 32 -39.27 -8.53 18.66
N ILE A 33 -38.19 -9.02 19.28
CA ILE A 33 -38.06 -9.73 20.57
C ILE A 33 -38.40 -11.23 20.60
N HIS A 34 -37.43 -12.05 20.22
CA HIS A 34 -36.96 -13.09 21.13
C HIS A 34 -35.48 -12.82 21.40
N ILE A 35 -35.19 -12.10 22.50
CA ILE A 35 -33.84 -12.15 23.08
C ILE A 35 -33.75 -13.53 23.73
N ASP A 36 -33.18 -14.47 23.00
CA ASP A 36 -32.61 -15.66 23.61
C ASP A 36 -31.36 -15.22 24.39
N THR A 37 -31.50 -15.09 25.72
CA THR A 37 -30.38 -14.83 26.63
C THR A 37 -29.56 -16.08 26.94
N THR A 38 -29.52 -17.10 26.07
CA THR A 38 -28.66 -18.28 26.25
C THR A 38 -27.61 -18.40 25.14
N GLY A 39 -26.60 -17.52 25.15
CA GLY A 39 -25.48 -17.63 24.21
C GLY A 39 -24.42 -16.52 24.29
N ASN A 40 -23.53 -16.63 25.28
CA ASN A 40 -22.22 -15.97 25.40
C ASN A 40 -22.15 -14.51 25.90
N GLY A 41 -22.58 -14.31 27.15
CA GLY A 41 -21.94 -13.37 28.07
C GLY A 41 -20.63 -13.94 28.64
N GLY A 42 -19.70 -14.35 27.77
CA GLY A 42 -18.39 -14.85 28.17
C GLY A 42 -17.40 -13.70 28.31
N GLY A 43 -17.24 -13.18 29.53
CA GLY A 43 -16.04 -12.44 29.95
C GLY A 43 -14.83 -13.37 30.01
N GLY A 44 -14.50 -13.98 28.88
CA GLY A 44 -13.49 -15.04 28.75
C GLY A 44 -12.15 -14.49 28.30
N CYS A 45 -11.10 -15.22 28.67
CA CYS A 45 -9.72 -14.94 28.27
C CYS A 45 -9.51 -15.19 26.76
N ASN A 46 -9.99 -14.25 25.94
CA ASN A 46 -9.95 -14.37 24.49
C ASN A 46 -8.56 -14.05 23.94
N ILE A 47 -8.25 -14.62 22.76
CA ILE A 47 -7.03 -14.32 22.03
C ILE A 47 -7.07 -12.85 21.55
N PRO A 48 -6.02 -12.03 21.80
CA PRO A 48 -5.95 -10.66 21.30
C PRO A 48 -6.04 -10.57 19.78
N GLY A 49 -6.84 -9.64 19.28
CA GLY A 49 -6.94 -9.28 17.86
C GLY A 49 -6.49 -7.85 17.60
N GLY A 50 -6.52 -7.44 16.32
CA GLY A 50 -6.21 -6.05 15.92
C GLY A 50 -4.78 -5.64 16.25
N LEU A 51 -3.81 -6.54 16.07
CA LEU A 51 -2.39 -6.28 16.34
C LEU A 51 -1.82 -5.31 15.30
N TYR A 52 -1.09 -4.29 15.74
CA TYR A 52 -0.32 -3.39 14.87
C TYR A 52 0.83 -2.74 15.64
N ALA A 53 1.83 -2.23 14.91
CA ALA A 53 2.90 -1.42 15.48
C ALA A 53 2.76 0.06 15.10
N SER A 54 3.14 0.96 16.01
CA SER A 54 3.14 2.42 15.85
C SER A 54 4.41 3.02 16.45
N LEU A 55 4.64 4.33 16.26
CA LEU A 55 5.81 5.04 16.81
C LEU A 55 7.13 4.30 16.49
N ILE A 56 7.21 3.75 15.28
CA ILE A 56 8.37 3.00 14.82
C ILE A 56 9.49 3.98 14.49
N THR A 57 10.67 3.71 15.02
CA THR A 57 11.92 4.40 14.69
C THR A 57 12.93 3.36 14.17
N ASP A 58 14.19 3.75 14.04
CA ASP A 58 15.29 2.85 13.74
C ASP A 58 15.60 1.83 14.84
N SER A 59 15.18 2.10 16.07
CA SER A 59 15.60 1.35 17.25
C SER A 59 14.49 1.11 18.26
N SER A 60 13.26 1.58 17.98
CA SER A 60 12.09 1.41 18.83
C SER A 60 10.82 1.20 18.02
N ALA A 61 9.80 0.64 18.66
CA ALA A 61 8.43 0.57 18.15
C ALA A 61 7.48 0.42 19.33
N THR A 62 6.21 0.78 19.16
CA THR A 62 5.14 0.45 20.11
C THR A 62 4.24 -0.61 19.49
N LEU A 63 4.14 -1.77 20.13
CA LEU A 63 3.20 -2.82 19.75
C LEU A 63 1.84 -2.53 20.38
N ASN A 64 0.75 -2.75 19.66
CA ASN A 64 -0.62 -2.45 20.10
C ASN A 64 -1.55 -3.58 19.72
N TRP A 65 -2.61 -3.77 20.49
CA TRP A 65 -3.67 -4.74 20.23
C TRP A 65 -5.01 -4.28 20.83
N ALA A 66 -6.10 -4.97 20.46
CA ALA A 66 -7.42 -4.72 21.02
C ALA A 66 -7.48 -5.10 22.51
N VAL A 67 -8.16 -4.29 23.32
CA VAL A 67 -8.41 -4.60 24.74
C VAL A 67 -9.28 -5.85 24.85
N VAL A 68 -8.84 -6.81 25.68
CA VAL A 68 -9.62 -8.00 26.02
C VAL A 68 -10.26 -7.83 27.40
N SER A 69 -11.59 -7.99 27.47
CA SER A 69 -12.32 -7.93 28.74
C SER A 69 -11.88 -9.07 29.68
N GLY A 70 -11.60 -8.76 30.94
CA GLY A 70 -11.11 -9.74 31.92
C GLY A 70 -9.60 -10.02 31.87
N ALA A 71 -8.85 -9.34 31.00
CA ALA A 71 -7.40 -9.40 30.97
C ALA A 71 -6.79 -8.80 32.26
N ALA A 72 -5.95 -9.57 32.94
CA ALA A 72 -5.09 -9.09 34.01
C ALA A 72 -3.76 -8.56 33.45
N SER A 73 -3.24 -9.21 32.40
CA SER A 73 -2.05 -8.79 31.65
C SER A 73 -2.02 -9.47 30.28
N TYR A 74 -0.94 -9.24 29.53
CA TYR A 74 -0.65 -9.86 28.25
C TYR A 74 0.79 -10.35 28.24
N ASP A 75 1.01 -11.56 27.71
CA ASP A 75 2.35 -12.02 27.35
C ASP A 75 2.55 -11.71 25.85
N VAL A 76 3.66 -11.04 25.56
CA VAL A 76 4.05 -10.64 24.21
C VAL A 76 5.34 -11.37 23.86
N GLN A 77 5.39 -11.95 22.66
CA GLN A 77 6.64 -12.46 22.11
C GLN A 77 6.93 -11.79 20.78
N TYR A 78 8.20 -11.44 20.56
CA TYR A 78 8.66 -10.82 19.32
C TYR A 78 10.03 -11.34 18.91
N LYS A 79 10.32 -11.32 17.61
CA LYS A 79 11.63 -11.71 17.06
C LYS A 79 11.85 -11.10 15.70
N ILE A 80 13.08 -11.16 15.21
CA ILE A 80 13.38 -10.91 13.80
C ILE A 80 12.64 -11.96 12.97
N ALA A 81 11.89 -11.54 11.96
CA ALA A 81 11.13 -12.44 11.10
C ALA A 81 12.04 -13.53 10.49
N GLY A 82 11.60 -14.78 10.55
CA GLY A 82 12.41 -15.93 10.11
C GLY A 82 13.42 -16.45 11.15
N SER A 83 13.67 -15.73 12.25
CA SER A 83 14.44 -16.27 13.38
C SER A 83 13.68 -17.41 14.05
N ALA A 84 14.41 -18.37 14.63
CA ALA A 84 13.84 -19.41 15.47
C ALA A 84 13.64 -18.96 16.93
N THR A 85 14.29 -17.86 17.33
CA THR A 85 14.37 -17.43 18.74
C THR A 85 13.41 -16.28 19.01
N TRP A 86 12.46 -16.51 19.91
CA TRP A 86 11.54 -15.48 20.43
C TRP A 86 12.13 -14.77 21.64
N THR A 87 11.92 -13.46 21.71
CA THR A 87 12.11 -12.65 22.92
C THR A 87 10.74 -12.45 23.57
N ALA A 88 10.63 -12.77 24.86
CA ALA A 88 9.38 -12.64 25.61
C ALA A 88 9.37 -11.36 26.46
N ALA A 89 8.21 -10.73 26.56
CA ALA A 89 7.92 -9.55 27.37
C ALA A 89 6.47 -9.62 27.90
N THR A 90 6.13 -8.77 28.86
CA THR A 90 4.77 -8.69 29.41
C THR A 90 4.28 -7.25 29.44
N SER A 91 2.96 -7.06 29.36
CA SER A 91 2.34 -5.74 29.53
C SER A 91 1.02 -5.86 30.30
N THR A 92 0.73 -4.87 31.14
CA THR A 92 -0.58 -4.72 31.81
C THR A 92 -1.54 -3.82 31.04
N ALA A 93 -1.06 -3.17 29.98
CA ALA A 93 -1.87 -2.39 29.05
C ALA A 93 -2.05 -3.14 27.72
N ASN A 94 -2.89 -2.63 26.83
CA ASN A 94 -3.07 -3.16 25.47
C ASN A 94 -1.99 -2.68 24.48
N SER A 95 -0.80 -2.35 25.00
CA SER A 95 0.34 -1.86 24.24
C SER A 95 1.65 -2.22 24.93
N LEU A 96 2.74 -2.33 24.18
CA LEU A 96 4.09 -2.55 24.67
C LEU A 96 5.12 -1.71 23.89
N PRO A 97 5.78 -0.71 24.51
CA PRO A 97 6.92 -0.04 23.88
C PRO A 97 8.15 -0.95 23.90
N LEU A 98 8.81 -1.07 22.75
CA LEU A 98 10.07 -1.79 22.55
C LEU A 98 11.19 -0.80 22.23
N THR A 99 12.40 -1.10 22.71
CA THR A 99 13.62 -0.33 22.46
C THR A 99 14.79 -1.26 22.19
N GLY A 100 15.87 -0.75 21.60
CA GLY A 100 17.07 -1.53 21.30
C GLY A 100 16.87 -2.50 20.12
N LEU A 101 15.96 -2.16 19.22
CA LEU A 101 15.74 -2.89 17.98
C LEU A 101 16.86 -2.57 16.97
N ASN A 102 17.09 -3.47 16.03
CA ASN A 102 18.00 -3.24 14.91
C ASN A 102 17.29 -2.43 13.84
N ALA A 103 17.97 -1.45 13.23
CA ALA A 103 17.44 -0.68 12.12
C ALA A 103 17.16 -1.57 10.88
N MET A 104 16.21 -1.15 10.04
CA MET A 104 15.81 -1.86 8.80
C MET A 104 15.56 -3.36 8.98
N THR A 105 15.01 -3.75 10.13
CA THR A 105 14.84 -5.15 10.48
C THR A 105 13.36 -5.48 10.59
N ASN A 106 12.92 -6.50 9.86
CA ASN A 106 11.56 -7.00 9.95
C ASN A 106 11.41 -7.81 11.24
N TYR A 107 10.45 -7.44 12.08
CA TYR A 107 10.10 -8.11 13.31
C TYR A 107 8.69 -8.70 13.18
N GLU A 108 8.51 -9.90 13.72
CA GLU A 108 7.19 -10.48 13.96
C GLU A 108 6.89 -10.52 15.45
N PHE A 109 5.63 -10.31 15.82
CA PHE A 109 5.17 -10.40 17.19
C PHE A 109 3.81 -11.08 17.31
N GLN A 110 3.59 -11.69 18.48
CA GLN A 110 2.34 -12.33 18.88
C GLN A 110 2.01 -11.95 20.32
N VAL A 111 0.72 -11.97 20.64
CA VAL A 111 0.22 -11.62 21.98
C VAL A 111 -0.76 -12.68 22.45
N GLN A 112 -0.67 -13.09 23.71
CA GLN A 112 -1.72 -13.85 24.39
C GLN A 112 -2.23 -13.06 25.59
N THR A 113 -3.52 -13.21 25.91
CA THR A 113 -4.13 -12.62 27.10
C THR A 113 -3.86 -13.50 28.30
N VAL A 114 -3.56 -12.89 29.44
CA VAL A 114 -3.47 -13.56 30.75
C VAL A 114 -4.60 -13.05 31.63
N CYS A 115 -5.42 -13.96 32.15
CA CYS A 115 -6.58 -13.67 32.98
C CYS A 115 -6.50 -14.44 34.30
N ALA A 116 -7.41 -14.15 35.23
CA ALA A 116 -7.45 -14.84 36.52
C ALA A 116 -7.65 -16.36 36.40
N GLU A 117 -8.38 -16.81 35.37
CA GLU A 117 -8.74 -18.21 35.14
C GLU A 117 -7.72 -18.98 34.26
N GLY A 118 -6.71 -18.29 33.72
CA GLY A 118 -5.70 -18.86 32.83
C GLY A 118 -5.34 -17.92 31.68
N SER A 119 -4.56 -18.43 30.72
CA SER A 119 -4.14 -17.68 29.53
C SER A 119 -4.84 -18.17 28.26
N SER A 120 -5.00 -17.27 27.30
CA SER A 120 -5.40 -17.63 25.93
C SER A 120 -4.26 -18.32 25.18
N GLY A 121 -4.51 -18.77 23.96
CA GLY A 121 -3.44 -19.00 22.98
C GLY A 121 -2.83 -17.68 22.49
N PHE A 122 -1.65 -17.76 21.86
CA PHE A 122 -1.07 -16.64 21.12
C PHE A 122 -1.92 -16.29 19.89
N SER A 123 -1.98 -15.00 19.59
CA SER A 123 -2.57 -14.46 18.36
C SER A 123 -1.85 -14.96 17.11
N ALA A 124 -2.45 -14.72 15.95
CA ALA A 124 -1.71 -14.72 14.69
C ALA A 124 -0.54 -13.71 14.77
N SER A 125 0.56 -13.99 14.03
CA SER A 125 1.69 -13.06 13.93
C SER A 125 1.28 -11.77 13.23
N ALA A 126 1.70 -10.64 13.78
CA ALA A 126 1.76 -9.36 13.09
C ALA A 126 3.22 -8.99 12.83
N ASN A 127 3.48 -8.24 11.76
CA ASN A 127 4.83 -7.84 11.35
C ASN A 127 4.98 -6.33 11.36
N PHE A 128 6.21 -5.85 11.59
CA PHE A 128 6.60 -4.46 11.40
C PHE A 128 8.09 -4.38 11.05
N ILE A 129 8.49 -3.33 10.33
CA ILE A 129 9.89 -3.08 10.01
C ILE A 129 10.35 -1.79 10.69
N THR A 130 11.49 -1.84 11.38
CA THR A 130 12.13 -0.64 11.93
C THR A 130 12.68 0.25 10.81
N LEU A 131 12.78 1.55 11.07
CA LEU A 131 13.27 2.52 10.10
C LEU A 131 14.80 2.43 9.91
N ALA A 132 15.33 3.23 8.99
CA ALA A 132 16.78 3.36 8.82
C ALA A 132 17.38 4.18 9.97
N ALA A 133 18.63 3.88 10.33
CA ALA A 133 19.32 4.56 11.44
C ALA A 133 19.27 6.08 11.31
N GLY A 134 18.78 6.77 12.35
CA GLY A 134 18.63 8.24 12.37
C GLY A 134 17.33 8.80 11.77
N ASP A 135 16.40 7.96 11.33
CA ASP A 135 15.07 8.38 10.85
C ASP A 135 14.14 8.76 12.01
N THR A 136 13.58 9.97 11.95
CA THR A 136 12.65 10.52 12.96
C THR A 136 11.20 10.61 12.46
N THR A 137 10.91 10.10 11.26
CA THR A 137 9.58 10.21 10.66
C THR A 137 8.59 9.20 11.27
N PRO A 138 7.47 9.63 11.87
CA PRO A 138 6.53 8.70 12.50
C PRO A 138 5.81 7.79 11.49
N TYR A 139 5.86 6.48 11.70
CA TYR A 139 5.03 5.50 10.98
C TYR A 139 3.56 5.58 11.42
N ILE A 140 2.64 5.86 10.49
CA ILE A 140 1.19 5.96 10.72
C ILE A 140 0.50 4.73 10.10
N PRO A 141 -0.12 3.80 10.85
CA PRO A 141 -0.82 2.66 10.25
C PRO A 141 -1.93 3.06 9.28
N CYS A 142 -2.06 2.34 8.16
CA CYS A 142 -3.13 2.57 7.18
C CYS A 142 -4.48 2.05 7.69
N ASN A 143 -5.51 2.89 7.60
CA ASN A 143 -6.90 2.48 7.82
C ASN A 143 -7.54 2.08 6.48
N PRO A 144 -8.09 0.86 6.34
CA PRO A 144 -8.71 0.41 5.09
C PRO A 144 -9.91 1.26 4.64
N ASP A 145 -10.56 1.98 5.56
CA ASP A 145 -11.70 2.84 5.25
C ASP A 145 -11.26 4.26 4.87
N THR A 146 -9.96 4.57 4.83
CA THR A 146 -9.44 5.91 4.52
C THR A 146 -8.71 5.89 3.18
N ALA A 147 -9.07 6.80 2.29
CA ALA A 147 -8.27 7.08 1.10
C ALA A 147 -7.16 8.07 1.46
N TYR A 148 -5.92 7.69 1.22
CA TYR A 148 -4.75 8.49 1.52
C TYR A 148 -4.25 9.16 0.24
N PHE A 149 -4.22 10.49 0.24
CA PHE A 149 -3.87 11.22 -0.97
C PHE A 149 -2.50 10.82 -1.53
N GLN A 150 -1.50 10.76 -0.65
CA GLN A 150 -0.13 10.48 -1.06
C GLN A 150 0.06 9.03 -1.51
N ASN A 151 -0.64 8.08 -0.88
CA ASN A 151 -0.50 6.65 -1.14
C ASN A 151 -1.36 6.18 -2.32
N ASP A 152 -2.61 6.66 -2.40
CA ASP A 152 -3.63 6.07 -3.27
C ASP A 152 -4.02 6.99 -4.43
N VAL A 153 -4.11 8.31 -4.20
CA VAL A 153 -4.79 9.23 -5.12
C VAL A 153 -3.82 9.94 -6.06
N LEU A 154 -2.71 10.47 -5.52
CA LEU A 154 -1.68 11.16 -6.29
C LEU A 154 -1.10 10.28 -7.40
N PRO A 155 -0.81 8.97 -7.19
CA PRO A 155 -0.35 8.09 -8.28
C PRO A 155 -1.34 8.01 -9.45
N ILE A 156 -2.65 8.04 -9.19
CA ILE A 156 -3.68 8.02 -10.23
C ILE A 156 -3.62 9.31 -11.04
N PHE A 157 -3.53 10.47 -10.38
CA PHE A 157 -3.39 11.76 -11.06
C PHE A 157 -2.11 11.83 -11.89
N LEU A 158 -0.98 11.36 -11.36
CA LEU A 158 0.29 11.37 -12.09
C LEU A 158 0.26 10.47 -13.32
N THR A 159 -0.27 9.26 -13.17
CA THR A 159 -0.25 8.22 -14.21
C THR A 159 -1.28 8.46 -15.30
N ASN A 160 -2.48 8.90 -14.92
CA ASN A 160 -3.63 8.97 -15.82
C ASN A 160 -4.00 10.42 -16.22
N CYS A 161 -3.54 11.45 -15.51
CA CYS A 161 -3.95 12.83 -15.76
C CYS A 161 -2.78 13.74 -16.15
N ALA A 162 -1.80 13.92 -15.26
CA ALA A 162 -0.64 14.76 -15.52
C ALA A 162 0.17 14.20 -16.70
N MET A 163 0.37 12.88 -16.71
CA MET A 163 1.09 12.12 -17.75
C MET A 163 2.38 12.85 -18.17
N PRO A 164 3.37 12.96 -17.27
CA PRO A 164 4.57 13.77 -17.50
C PRO A 164 5.25 13.47 -18.83
N GLY A 165 5.49 14.50 -19.63
CA GLY A 165 6.13 14.38 -20.95
C GLY A 165 5.22 13.90 -22.08
N GLN A 166 3.95 13.59 -21.78
CA GLN A 166 2.89 13.34 -22.77
C GLN A 166 1.93 14.53 -22.89
N GLY A 167 1.99 15.46 -21.93
CA GLY A 167 1.57 16.85 -22.12
C GLY A 167 0.08 17.15 -21.91
N CYS A 168 -0.61 16.44 -21.01
CA CYS A 168 -2.04 16.68 -20.78
C CYS A 168 -2.31 17.64 -19.62
N HIS A 169 -1.83 17.34 -18.41
CA HIS A 169 -2.04 18.19 -17.21
C HIS A 169 -0.79 18.27 -16.32
N ASP A 170 0.38 18.39 -16.94
CA ASP A 170 1.67 18.56 -16.25
C ASP A 170 2.17 20.01 -16.32
N ALA A 171 3.38 20.24 -15.77
CA ALA A 171 4.04 21.54 -15.82
C ALA A 171 4.52 21.96 -17.23
N GLY A 172 4.48 21.06 -18.22
CA GLY A 172 5.03 21.24 -19.57
C GLY A 172 3.98 21.56 -20.65
N SER A 173 2.80 20.94 -20.59
CA SER A 173 1.64 21.39 -21.36
C SER A 173 0.31 21.07 -20.70
N HIS A 174 -0.57 22.07 -20.77
CA HIS A 174 -1.74 22.19 -19.92
C HIS A 174 -2.99 22.41 -20.78
N ALA A 175 -3.80 21.38 -20.96
CA ALA A 175 -5.17 21.62 -21.38
C ALA A 175 -5.84 22.54 -20.34
N GLU A 176 -6.34 23.69 -20.78
CA GLU A 176 -6.99 24.71 -19.94
C GLU A 176 -6.13 25.33 -18.82
N GLY A 177 -4.80 25.18 -18.84
CA GLY A 177 -3.93 25.72 -17.78
C GLY A 177 -3.96 24.94 -16.46
N LEU A 178 -4.47 23.70 -16.50
CA LEU A 178 -4.63 22.85 -15.32
C LEU A 178 -3.40 21.96 -15.10
N ILE A 179 -2.82 22.03 -13.90
CA ILE A 179 -1.69 21.19 -13.45
C ILE A 179 -2.19 20.25 -12.35
N LEU A 180 -1.95 18.94 -12.50
CA LEU A 180 -2.47 17.90 -11.61
C LEU A 180 -1.36 16.98 -11.06
N ASP A 181 -0.15 17.51 -10.87
CA ASP A 181 1.04 16.76 -10.46
C ASP A 181 1.33 16.76 -8.95
N SER A 182 0.56 17.53 -8.18
CA SER A 182 0.77 17.70 -6.74
C SER A 182 -0.53 18.07 -6.04
N TYR A 183 -0.57 17.85 -4.72
CA TYR A 183 -1.72 18.24 -3.90
C TYR A 183 -2.09 19.71 -4.09
N ASP A 184 -1.09 20.59 -3.97
CA ASP A 184 -1.30 22.04 -4.01
C ASP A 184 -1.86 22.48 -5.36
N ASN A 185 -1.34 21.94 -6.47
CA ASN A 185 -1.83 22.26 -7.81
C ASN A 185 -3.26 21.73 -8.05
N ILE A 186 -3.53 20.49 -7.62
CA ILE A 186 -4.87 19.88 -7.72
C ILE A 186 -5.90 20.70 -6.95
N MET A 187 -5.58 21.11 -5.72
CA MET A 187 -6.51 21.88 -4.89
C MET A 187 -6.64 23.33 -5.33
N ALA A 188 -5.54 23.97 -5.73
CA ALA A 188 -5.53 25.34 -6.25
C ALA A 188 -6.35 25.50 -7.56
N SER A 189 -6.52 24.42 -8.32
CA SER A 189 -7.37 24.41 -9.52
C SER A 189 -8.83 24.79 -9.27
N GLY A 190 -9.32 24.62 -8.04
CA GLY A 190 -10.73 24.79 -7.68
C GLY A 190 -11.67 23.73 -8.30
N LYS A 191 -11.13 22.69 -8.95
CA LYS A 191 -11.92 21.63 -9.60
C LYS A 191 -12.27 20.49 -8.63
N VAL A 192 -11.61 20.42 -7.47
CA VAL A 192 -11.96 19.54 -6.35
C VAL A 192 -12.69 20.35 -5.28
N LYS A 193 -13.86 19.86 -4.84
CA LYS A 193 -14.64 20.42 -3.73
C LYS A 193 -14.63 19.43 -2.56
N PRO A 194 -13.82 19.67 -1.52
CA PRO A 194 -13.78 18.83 -0.32
C PRO A 194 -15.16 18.45 0.22
N GLY A 195 -15.37 17.17 0.48
CA GLY A 195 -16.63 16.59 0.97
C GLY A 195 -17.76 16.51 -0.08
N LYS A 196 -17.52 16.94 -1.32
CA LYS A 196 -18.56 17.04 -2.36
C LYS A 196 -18.09 16.44 -3.69
N PRO A 197 -17.93 15.10 -3.77
CA PRO A 197 -17.47 14.42 -4.98
C PRO A 197 -18.35 14.74 -6.20
N ASN A 198 -19.67 14.62 -6.07
CA ASN A 198 -20.63 14.90 -7.16
C ASN A 198 -20.71 16.38 -7.58
N SER A 199 -20.02 17.28 -6.87
CA SER A 199 -19.91 18.70 -7.25
C SER A 199 -18.50 19.09 -7.69
N SER A 200 -17.57 18.13 -7.71
CA SER A 200 -16.19 18.31 -8.12
C SER A 200 -16.06 18.03 -9.61
N LYS A 201 -15.53 19.00 -10.38
CA LYS A 201 -15.42 18.86 -11.84
C LYS A 201 -14.50 17.71 -12.23
N ILE A 202 -13.45 17.43 -11.44
CA ILE A 202 -12.57 16.28 -11.66
C ILE A 202 -13.37 14.97 -11.62
N TYR A 203 -14.27 14.79 -10.65
CA TYR A 203 -15.05 13.55 -10.54
C TYR A 203 -16.09 13.42 -11.67
N GLU A 204 -16.69 14.54 -12.07
CA GLU A 204 -17.63 14.59 -13.20
C GLU A 204 -17.00 14.11 -14.51
N VAL A 205 -15.80 14.61 -14.85
CA VAL A 205 -15.16 14.28 -16.14
C VAL A 205 -14.59 12.87 -16.21
N ILE A 206 -14.22 12.26 -15.07
CA ILE A 206 -13.76 10.86 -15.05
C ILE A 206 -14.90 9.85 -15.03
N THR A 207 -16.15 10.28 -14.77
CA THR A 207 -17.33 9.42 -14.69
C THR A 207 -18.37 9.66 -15.78
N THR A 208 -18.21 10.72 -16.58
CA THR A 208 -19.16 11.03 -17.66
C THR A 208 -19.23 9.91 -18.69
N GLY A 209 -20.45 9.63 -19.16
CA GLY A 209 -20.71 8.72 -20.27
C GLY A 209 -20.48 9.36 -21.64
N GLU A 210 -20.29 10.68 -21.70
CA GLU A 210 -20.07 11.43 -22.94
C GLU A 210 -18.61 11.28 -23.40
N PRO A 211 -18.35 10.65 -24.56
CA PRO A 211 -16.99 10.32 -24.99
C PRO A 211 -16.06 11.53 -25.18
N ASP A 212 -16.63 12.67 -25.58
CA ASP A 212 -15.88 13.89 -25.89
C ASP A 212 -15.50 14.69 -24.63
N ASP A 213 -16.21 14.48 -23.52
CA ASP A 213 -15.97 15.16 -22.24
C ASP A 213 -15.24 14.28 -21.22
N ARG A 214 -15.02 13.01 -21.55
CA ARG A 214 -14.43 12.02 -20.66
C ARG A 214 -12.92 12.22 -20.53
N MET A 215 -12.43 12.22 -19.30
CA MET A 215 -11.01 12.21 -18.98
C MET A 215 -10.57 10.84 -18.43
N PRO A 216 -9.46 10.26 -18.92
CA PRO A 216 -8.63 10.73 -20.03
C PRO A 216 -9.36 10.65 -21.40
N PRO A 217 -9.06 11.56 -22.34
CA PRO A 217 -9.72 11.58 -23.64
C PRO A 217 -9.27 10.41 -24.51
N SER A 218 -10.07 10.03 -25.51
CA SER A 218 -9.62 9.07 -26.53
C SER A 218 -8.33 9.56 -27.22
N PRO A 219 -7.32 8.71 -27.45
CA PRO A 219 -7.34 7.23 -27.41
C PRO A 219 -6.94 6.61 -26.07
N TYR A 220 -6.76 7.39 -25.00
CA TYR A 220 -6.34 6.86 -23.71
C TYR A 220 -7.45 6.05 -23.05
N SER A 221 -7.06 5.01 -22.33
CA SER A 221 -8.00 4.18 -21.57
C SER A 221 -8.65 5.00 -20.45
N PRO A 222 -9.95 4.81 -20.18
CA PRO A 222 -10.58 5.36 -19.00
C PRO A 222 -10.01 4.74 -17.72
N LEU A 223 -10.14 5.46 -16.60
CA LEU A 223 -9.79 4.93 -15.28
C LEU A 223 -10.63 3.67 -14.97
N THR A 224 -10.05 2.79 -14.17
CA THR A 224 -10.74 1.64 -13.59
C THR A 224 -11.76 2.07 -12.54
N ALA A 225 -12.72 1.18 -12.25
CA ALA A 225 -13.72 1.43 -11.23
C ALA A 225 -13.10 1.67 -9.84
N ASP A 226 -12.01 0.98 -9.51
CA ASP A 226 -11.32 1.11 -8.22
C ASP A 226 -10.60 2.45 -8.11
N GLU A 227 -9.93 2.90 -9.18
CA GLU A 227 -9.30 4.24 -9.23
C GLU A 227 -10.33 5.36 -9.09
N ILE A 228 -11.48 5.24 -9.78
CA ILE A 228 -12.59 6.19 -9.65
C ILE A 228 -13.13 6.20 -8.21
N ASN A 229 -13.26 5.02 -7.59
CA ASN A 229 -13.76 4.89 -6.22
C ASN A 229 -12.79 5.47 -5.18
N LEU A 230 -11.47 5.34 -5.40
CA LEU A 230 -10.46 5.97 -4.54
C LEU A 230 -10.52 7.49 -4.62
N ILE A 231 -10.63 8.07 -5.82
CA ILE A 231 -10.81 9.52 -6.00
C ILE A 231 -12.12 9.97 -5.35
N TYR A 232 -13.22 9.25 -5.55
CA TYR A 232 -14.51 9.55 -4.91
C TYR A 232 -14.38 9.60 -3.38
N THR A 233 -13.81 8.54 -2.81
CA THR A 233 -13.65 8.36 -1.36
C THR A 233 -12.77 9.45 -0.77
N TRP A 234 -11.65 9.77 -1.41
CA TRP A 234 -10.77 10.86 -0.98
C TRP A 234 -11.48 12.21 -0.98
N ILE A 235 -12.22 12.56 -2.04
CA ILE A 235 -12.98 13.81 -2.09
C ILE A 235 -14.04 13.81 -0.98
N LEU A 236 -14.78 12.71 -0.83
CA LEU A 236 -15.80 12.55 0.22
C LEU A 236 -15.23 12.74 1.62
N GLN A 237 -14.00 12.26 1.87
CA GLN A 237 -13.27 12.38 3.13
C GLN A 237 -12.60 13.75 3.35
N GLY A 238 -12.94 14.73 2.51
CA GLY A 238 -12.48 16.12 2.67
C GLY A 238 -11.23 16.46 1.86
N ALA A 239 -10.85 15.63 0.89
CA ALA A 239 -9.73 15.85 0.00
C ALA A 239 -8.44 16.24 0.75
N LEU A 240 -8.12 15.50 1.82
CA LEU A 240 -7.00 15.79 2.71
C LEU A 240 -5.66 15.49 2.02
N ASN A 241 -4.61 16.21 2.39
CA ASN A 241 -3.23 15.83 2.06
C ASN A 241 -2.70 14.84 3.11
N ASN A 242 -3.29 13.66 3.18
CA ASN A 242 -2.99 12.63 4.17
C ASN A 242 -2.13 11.51 3.58
N TYR A 243 -1.48 10.78 4.48
CA TYR A 243 -0.71 9.58 4.16
C TYR A 243 -0.84 8.57 5.29
N CYS A 244 -0.58 7.32 4.96
CA CYS A 244 -0.29 6.26 5.92
C CYS A 244 1.00 5.53 5.54
N GLY A 245 1.45 4.66 6.41
CA GLY A 245 2.83 4.18 6.47
C GLY A 245 3.79 5.24 7.01
N GLY A 246 5.08 5.04 6.78
CA GLY A 246 6.15 5.99 7.12
C GLY A 246 6.23 7.18 6.16
N GLY A 247 5.12 7.83 5.83
CA GLY A 247 5.08 8.98 4.90
C GLY A 247 4.86 8.62 3.43
N PRO A 248 4.93 9.62 2.50
CA PRO A 248 4.89 9.45 1.03
C PRO A 248 6.03 8.58 0.44
N CYS A 249 6.80 7.93 1.31
CA CYS A 249 7.89 7.02 1.04
C CYS A 249 7.44 5.60 1.36
N ASP A 250 6.31 5.21 0.78
CA ASP A 250 5.85 3.84 0.84
C ASP A 250 6.86 2.94 0.13
N THR A 251 7.36 1.95 0.86
CA THR A 251 8.33 0.97 0.37
C THR A 251 7.65 -0.36 0.03
N LEU A 252 6.38 -0.56 0.39
CA LEU A 252 5.68 -1.84 0.29
C LEU A 252 5.33 -2.25 -1.16
N SER A 253 5.38 -1.31 -2.10
CA SER A 253 5.20 -1.53 -3.54
C SER A 253 6.47 -1.29 -4.37
N THR A 254 7.64 -1.22 -3.73
CA THR A 254 8.89 -0.91 -4.43
C THR A 254 9.27 -2.05 -5.37
N THR A 255 9.17 -1.80 -6.67
CA THR A 255 9.71 -2.67 -7.72
C THR A 255 10.89 -2.02 -8.43
N PHE A 256 11.70 -2.81 -9.11
CA PHE A 256 12.78 -2.25 -9.94
C PHE A 256 12.20 -1.33 -11.01
N SER A 257 11.25 -1.83 -11.80
CA SER A 257 10.73 -1.14 -12.98
C SER A 257 9.82 0.06 -12.63
N GLY A 258 9.02 -0.06 -11.58
CA GLY A 258 8.01 0.93 -11.21
C GLY A 258 8.52 2.00 -10.23
N THR A 259 9.58 1.71 -9.48
CA THR A 259 10.05 2.61 -8.41
C THR A 259 11.53 2.94 -8.53
N VAL A 260 12.41 1.95 -8.53
CA VAL A 260 13.86 2.19 -8.44
C VAL A 260 14.44 2.76 -9.72
N PHE A 261 14.07 2.20 -10.87
CA PHE A 261 14.61 2.62 -12.14
C PHE A 261 14.19 4.04 -12.54
N PRO A 262 12.94 4.49 -12.30
CA PRO A 262 12.58 5.90 -12.42
C PRO A 262 13.47 6.85 -11.58
N ILE A 263 13.79 6.47 -10.33
CA ILE A 263 14.71 7.25 -9.48
C ILE A 263 16.10 7.32 -10.11
N ILE A 264 16.61 6.19 -10.61
CA ILE A 264 17.93 6.11 -11.28
C ILE A 264 17.94 6.93 -12.59
N GLN A 265 16.87 6.91 -13.36
CA GLN A 265 16.74 7.71 -14.58
C GLN A 265 16.79 9.20 -14.28
N ALA A 266 16.00 9.65 -13.31
CA ALA A 266 15.91 11.06 -12.96
C ALA A 266 17.22 11.62 -12.38
N ASN A 267 17.92 10.82 -11.57
CA ASN A 267 19.01 11.35 -10.73
C ASN A 267 20.42 10.86 -11.11
N CYS A 268 20.55 9.80 -11.92
CA CYS A 268 21.84 9.14 -12.13
C CYS A 268 22.23 9.05 -13.62
N ILE A 269 21.29 8.70 -14.50
CA ILE A 269 21.58 8.37 -15.90
C ILE A 269 22.17 9.55 -16.70
N GLY A 270 21.92 10.80 -16.31
CA GLY A 270 22.51 11.99 -16.93
C GLY A 270 24.05 11.98 -16.95
N CYS A 271 24.69 11.29 -16.01
CA CYS A 271 26.16 11.16 -15.91
C CYS A 271 26.66 9.71 -15.89
N HIS A 272 25.77 8.72 -15.86
CA HIS A 272 26.06 7.29 -15.72
C HIS A 272 25.36 6.46 -16.81
N SER A 273 25.44 6.88 -18.07
CA SER A 273 24.89 6.12 -19.21
C SER A 273 25.67 6.30 -20.51
N GLY A 274 25.67 5.25 -21.35
CA GLY A 274 26.15 5.32 -22.73
C GLY A 274 27.60 5.82 -22.87
N ASN A 275 27.80 6.96 -23.54
CA ASN A 275 29.12 7.56 -23.75
C ASN A 275 29.56 8.52 -22.64
N VAL A 276 28.71 8.75 -21.63
CA VAL A 276 28.99 9.61 -20.47
C VAL A 276 29.02 8.71 -19.24
N ILE A 277 30.10 7.93 -19.12
CA ILE A 277 30.30 6.97 -18.04
C ILE A 277 31.21 7.60 -16.97
N SER A 278 30.61 8.31 -16.03
CA SER A 278 31.37 8.87 -14.89
C SER A 278 31.84 7.73 -13.98
N GLY A 279 33.15 7.68 -13.72
CA GLY A 279 33.75 6.67 -12.84
C GLY A 279 33.63 5.22 -13.35
N GLY A 280 33.38 5.00 -14.64
CA GLY A 280 33.26 3.65 -15.21
C GLY A 280 31.94 2.93 -14.86
N VAL A 281 30.94 3.64 -14.34
CA VAL A 281 29.63 3.10 -13.94
C VAL A 281 28.55 3.47 -14.95
N ASP A 282 27.87 2.46 -15.47
CA ASP A 282 26.68 2.58 -16.31
C ASP A 282 25.48 2.06 -15.51
N LEU A 283 24.35 2.77 -15.56
CA LEU A 283 23.11 2.46 -14.84
C LEU A 283 21.91 2.39 -15.79
N SER A 284 22.13 2.26 -17.10
CA SER A 284 21.08 2.37 -18.12
C SER A 284 20.07 1.22 -18.15
N ASP A 285 20.30 0.14 -17.42
CA ASP A 285 19.40 -1.02 -17.36
C ASP A 285 19.60 -1.82 -16.06
N TYR A 286 18.70 -2.77 -15.82
CA TYR A 286 18.72 -3.63 -14.63
C TYR A 286 20.06 -4.32 -14.40
N SER A 287 20.65 -4.95 -15.42
CA SER A 287 21.86 -5.76 -15.25
C SER A 287 23.03 -4.91 -14.78
N LYS A 288 23.14 -3.70 -15.31
CA LYS A 288 24.18 -2.74 -14.97
C LYS A 288 23.96 -2.12 -13.59
N VAL A 289 22.72 -1.78 -13.24
CA VAL A 289 22.35 -1.35 -11.88
C VAL A 289 22.65 -2.46 -10.86
N TYR A 290 22.21 -3.69 -11.14
CA TYR A 290 22.40 -4.85 -10.28
C TYR A 290 23.89 -5.14 -10.03
N THR A 291 24.76 -4.92 -11.03
CA THR A 291 26.22 -5.01 -10.87
C THR A 291 26.74 -4.07 -9.78
N GLN A 292 26.16 -2.86 -9.64
CA GLN A 292 26.53 -1.92 -8.58
C GLN A 292 25.89 -2.24 -7.22
N VAL A 293 24.80 -3.00 -7.22
CA VAL A 293 24.20 -3.54 -5.99
C VAL A 293 25.11 -4.61 -5.40
N VAL A 294 25.50 -5.61 -6.19
CA VAL A 294 26.29 -6.75 -5.70
C VAL A 294 27.70 -6.37 -5.25
N ASN A 295 28.28 -5.31 -5.82
CA ASN A 295 29.57 -4.78 -5.39
C ASN A 295 29.47 -3.73 -4.27
N GLY A 296 28.26 -3.48 -3.75
CA GLY A 296 27.97 -2.56 -2.65
C GLY A 296 28.03 -1.07 -3.02
N LYS A 297 28.42 -0.71 -4.25
CA LYS A 297 28.63 0.70 -4.63
C LYS A 297 27.33 1.48 -4.71
N LEU A 298 26.22 0.90 -5.17
CA LEU A 298 24.96 1.63 -5.26
C LEU A 298 24.53 2.08 -3.87
N TYR A 299 24.43 1.15 -2.92
CA TYR A 299 24.10 1.45 -1.52
C TYR A 299 25.10 2.44 -0.90
N GLY A 300 26.40 2.14 -0.99
CA GLY A 300 27.43 2.98 -0.37
C GLY A 300 27.45 4.42 -0.90
N SER A 301 27.24 4.60 -2.20
CA SER A 301 27.30 5.92 -2.85
C SER A 301 26.06 6.76 -2.58
N VAL A 302 24.85 6.19 -2.69
CA VAL A 302 23.58 6.93 -2.49
C VAL A 302 23.32 7.26 -1.02
N ASN A 303 23.82 6.43 -0.10
CA ASN A 303 23.78 6.69 1.35
C ASN A 303 25.00 7.49 1.84
N GLN A 304 25.90 7.90 0.94
CA GLN A 304 27.12 8.66 1.24
C GLN A 304 27.98 8.05 2.36
N VAL A 305 28.08 6.71 2.37
CA VAL A 305 28.84 5.97 3.38
C VAL A 305 30.33 6.30 3.24
N PRO A 306 31.04 6.61 4.35
CA PRO A 306 32.48 6.85 4.32
C PRO A 306 33.25 5.71 3.63
N GLY A 307 34.12 6.07 2.68
CA GLY A 307 34.88 5.11 1.85
C GLY A 307 34.25 4.82 0.49
N TYR A 308 33.01 5.28 0.25
CA TYR A 308 32.39 5.31 -1.08
C TYR A 308 32.40 6.73 -1.65
N VAL A 309 32.28 6.85 -2.97
CA VAL A 309 32.12 8.16 -3.61
C VAL A 309 30.67 8.59 -3.46
N ALA A 310 30.41 9.68 -2.73
CA ALA A 310 29.07 10.21 -2.52
C ALA A 310 28.41 10.59 -3.86
N MET A 311 27.20 10.09 -4.09
CA MET A 311 26.44 10.34 -5.32
C MET A 311 24.97 10.63 -5.00
N PRO A 312 24.31 11.56 -5.73
CA PRO A 312 24.87 12.39 -6.80
C PRO A 312 25.89 13.43 -6.30
N LEU A 313 26.83 13.88 -7.15
CA LEU A 313 27.89 14.81 -6.74
C LEU A 313 27.30 16.18 -6.32
N GLY A 314 27.68 16.66 -5.14
CA GLY A 314 27.33 18.01 -4.66
C GLY A 314 25.87 18.18 -4.19
N THR A 315 25.09 17.10 -4.19
CA THR A 315 23.72 17.06 -3.66
C THR A 315 23.48 15.71 -2.99
N THR A 316 22.31 15.51 -2.40
CA THR A 316 21.85 14.20 -1.94
C THR A 316 20.58 13.84 -2.71
N LEU A 317 20.31 12.54 -2.85
CA LEU A 317 18.93 12.13 -3.16
C LEU A 317 18.01 12.55 -2.01
N SER A 318 16.71 12.60 -2.27
CA SER A 318 15.76 12.74 -1.18
C SER A 318 15.83 11.51 -0.26
N ASP A 319 15.56 11.70 1.03
CA ASP A 319 15.52 10.59 2.00
C ASP A 319 14.54 9.48 1.55
N CYS A 320 13.49 9.89 0.83
CA CYS A 320 12.49 9.01 0.22
C CYS A 320 13.06 8.10 -0.86
N ASP A 321 13.85 8.66 -1.77
CA ASP A 321 14.45 7.94 -2.88
C ASP A 321 15.54 6.98 -2.39
N ILE A 322 16.35 7.43 -1.43
CA ILE A 322 17.34 6.59 -0.74
C ILE A 322 16.64 5.40 -0.09
N ARG A 323 15.53 5.64 0.61
CA ARG A 323 14.77 4.59 1.29
C ARG A 323 14.16 3.57 0.31
N LYS A 324 13.60 4.01 -0.82
CA LYS A 324 13.09 3.12 -1.86
C LYS A 324 14.20 2.27 -2.48
N ILE A 325 15.35 2.87 -2.81
CA ILE A 325 16.51 2.14 -3.32
C ILE A 325 17.00 1.10 -2.30
N ASN A 326 17.15 1.48 -1.03
CA ASN A 326 17.64 0.59 0.02
C ASN A 326 16.68 -0.56 0.29
N PHE A 327 15.36 -0.31 0.31
CA PHE A 327 14.36 -1.34 0.49
C PHE A 327 14.46 -2.40 -0.62
N TRP A 328 14.50 -1.98 -1.88
CA TRP A 328 14.66 -2.88 -3.01
C TRP A 328 15.98 -3.66 -2.95
N ILE A 329 17.11 -3.02 -2.59
CA ILE A 329 18.39 -3.70 -2.41
C ILE A 329 18.27 -4.80 -1.34
N ASN A 330 17.64 -4.49 -0.21
CA ASN A 330 17.47 -5.42 0.91
C ASN A 330 16.52 -6.57 0.59
N ASP A 331 15.55 -6.36 -0.32
CA ASP A 331 14.67 -7.41 -0.85
C ASP A 331 15.37 -8.33 -1.89
N GLY A 332 16.69 -8.22 -2.02
CA GLY A 332 17.49 -9.01 -2.95
C GLY A 332 17.59 -8.39 -4.35
N ALA A 333 17.17 -7.13 -4.50
CA ALA A 333 17.17 -6.36 -5.74
C ALA A 333 16.44 -7.09 -6.89
N PRO A 334 15.19 -7.54 -6.72
CA PRO A 334 14.47 -8.29 -7.74
C PRO A 334 14.25 -7.47 -9.03
N ASN A 335 14.31 -8.13 -10.19
CA ASN A 335 13.92 -7.53 -11.46
C ASN A 335 12.41 -7.69 -11.69
N ASN A 336 11.62 -6.79 -11.09
CA ASN A 336 10.16 -6.84 -11.07
C ASN A 336 9.51 -5.50 -11.44
#